data_AF-A0A067BR79-F1
#
_entry.id   AF-A0A067BR79-F1
#
_cell.length_a   1.000
_cell.length_b   1.000
_cell.length_c   1.000
_cell.angle_alpha   90.00
_cell.angle_beta   90.00
_cell.angle_gamma   90.00
#
_symmetry.space_group_name_H-M   'P 1'
#
loop_
_entity.id
_entity.type
_entity.pdbx_description
1 polymer ?
#
loop_
_entity_poly.entity_id
_entity_poly.type
_entity_poly.pdbx_seq_one_letter_code
_entity_poly.pdbx_strand_id
1 'polypeptide(L)'
;MSGIPNVPTRIVPRTKGLKESGSCFDTTEVAPRKKKYEETPTDPDMIRAFSLSKPIKRETTDQFLKKGAGYGGHADTERLQKRDGAMTPSPRKERHQPGAFRERPNPPDTSFRKFYERGDLPIQIDHGGVKNLVAWKVDITKLDFHHYLPIFFDGLREIEEPYAFLAEQGIKDMMVNASSKVLPVIPQLIIPIKNALNTRKASIIVKTLHILQLMVTCDKKPGQDGFAAGGLIGQALVPYYRQILPILNIFVRKNDNLGDGIDYSQRKQENLGDLIQQTLEVFELNGGDDAFINIKYLIPTYQSVCIG
;
A
#
# COMPACT_ATOMS: atom_id res chain seq x y z
N MET A 1 14.22 35.34 -11.64
CA MET A 1 12.80 35.57 -11.32
C MET A 1 12.27 34.29 -10.71
N SER A 2 12.02 34.28 -9.40
CA SER A 2 11.56 33.13 -8.63
C SER A 2 10.11 32.80 -8.99
N GLY A 3 9.92 31.68 -9.70
CA GLY A 3 8.60 31.14 -9.97
C GLY A 3 7.88 30.84 -8.65
N ILE A 4 6.75 31.49 -8.45
CA ILE A 4 5.82 31.24 -7.36
C ILE A 4 5.46 29.73 -7.41
N PRO A 5 5.58 28.97 -6.31
CA PRO A 5 5.13 27.57 -6.31
C PRO A 5 3.66 27.55 -6.71
N ASN A 6 3.34 26.75 -7.73
CA ASN A 6 2.01 26.59 -8.27
C ASN A 6 1.15 25.84 -7.25
N VAL A 7 0.79 26.50 -6.16
CA VAL A 7 -0.20 26.03 -5.20
C VAL A 7 -1.54 26.27 -5.89
N PRO A 8 -2.31 25.22 -6.25
CA PRO A 8 -3.63 25.44 -6.81
C PRO A 8 -4.46 26.19 -5.77
N THR A 9 -4.76 27.47 -6.04
CA THR A 9 -5.66 28.34 -5.25
C THR A 9 -7.12 27.88 -5.30
N ARG A 10 -7.39 26.74 -5.93
CA ARG A 10 -8.66 26.06 -5.86
C ARG A 10 -8.81 25.56 -4.42
N ILE A 11 -9.80 26.10 -3.70
CA ILE A 11 -10.33 25.47 -2.50
C ILE A 11 -10.82 24.09 -2.93
N VAL A 12 -9.92 23.11 -2.91
CA VAL A 12 -10.27 21.71 -3.10
C VAL A 12 -11.13 21.41 -1.89
N PRO A 13 -12.41 21.05 -2.05
CA PRO A 13 -13.21 20.62 -0.91
C PRO A 13 -12.38 19.54 -0.21
N ARG A 14 -12.09 19.75 1.08
CA ARG A 14 -11.38 18.74 1.90
C ARG A 14 -12.02 17.42 1.53
N THR A 15 -11.21 16.46 1.07
CA THR A 15 -11.69 15.11 0.78
C THR A 15 -12.53 14.71 1.98
N LYS A 16 -13.85 14.58 1.78
CA LYS A 16 -14.74 14.12 2.85
C LYS A 16 -14.04 12.90 3.43
N GLY A 17 -13.85 12.89 4.75
CA GLY A 17 -13.32 11.73 5.45
C GLY A 17 -14.04 10.46 5.00
N LEU A 18 -13.45 9.31 5.30
CA LEU A 18 -14.10 8.02 5.10
C LEU A 18 -15.54 8.14 5.64
N LYS A 19 -16.53 7.73 4.84
CA LYS A 19 -17.95 7.87 5.20
C LYS A 19 -18.27 7.23 6.56
N GLU A 20 -17.47 6.23 6.92
CA GLU A 20 -17.53 5.45 8.15
C GLU A 20 -17.00 6.21 9.38
N SER A 21 -16.22 7.29 9.20
CA SER A 21 -15.61 8.05 10.29
C SER A 21 -16.58 8.97 11.03
N GLY A 22 -17.78 9.24 10.51
CA GLY A 22 -18.79 10.03 11.23
C GLY A 22 -18.30 11.40 11.73
N SER A 23 -18.68 11.74 12.97
CA SER A 23 -18.27 12.95 13.69
C SER A 23 -16.98 12.71 14.48
N CYS A 24 -16.10 13.72 14.58
CA CYS A 24 -14.86 13.61 15.33
C CYS A 24 -15.03 13.43 16.85
N PHE A 25 -16.23 13.68 17.39
CA PHE A 25 -16.54 13.53 18.81
C PHE A 25 -17.28 12.22 19.12
N ASP A 26 -17.68 11.48 18.10
CA ASP A 26 -18.40 10.21 18.23
C ASP A 26 -17.47 9.05 17.89
N THR A 27 -17.74 7.86 18.44
CA THR A 27 -16.98 6.66 18.12
C THR A 27 -17.24 6.24 16.68
N THR A 28 -16.17 5.88 15.97
CA THR A 28 -16.28 5.43 14.58
C THR A 28 -16.92 4.05 14.47
N GLU A 29 -18.05 3.98 13.75
CA GLU A 29 -18.77 2.74 13.50
C GLU A 29 -18.36 2.15 12.15
N VAL A 30 -17.67 1.02 12.18
CA VAL A 30 -17.29 0.30 10.97
C VAL A 30 -18.03 -1.02 10.88
N ALA A 31 -18.70 -1.26 9.75
CA ALA A 31 -19.36 -2.52 9.47
C ALA A 31 -18.35 -3.68 9.43
N PRO A 32 -18.66 -4.85 10.01
CA PRO A 32 -17.73 -5.98 10.05
C PRO A 32 -17.34 -6.43 8.63
N ARG A 33 -16.03 -6.56 8.40
CA ARG A 33 -15.48 -7.05 7.12
C ARG A 33 -16.08 -8.41 6.75
N LYS A 34 -16.73 -8.51 5.58
CA LYS A 34 -16.94 -9.81 4.93
C LYS A 34 -15.56 -10.41 4.63
N LYS A 35 -15.17 -11.44 5.38
CA LYS A 35 -13.97 -12.24 5.10
C LYS A 35 -14.16 -12.94 3.75
N LYS A 36 -13.60 -12.35 2.69
CA LYS A 36 -13.03 -12.98 1.49
C LYS A 36 -12.83 -11.91 0.42
N TYR A 37 -11.58 -11.73 -0.01
CA TYR A 37 -11.26 -11.10 -1.30
C TYR A 37 -11.48 -12.14 -2.41
N GLU A 38 -12.68 -12.72 -2.44
CA GLU A 38 -13.17 -13.39 -3.62
C GLU A 38 -13.73 -12.27 -4.50
N GLU A 39 -12.86 -11.66 -5.31
CA GLU A 39 -13.30 -11.24 -6.64
C GLU A 39 -13.61 -12.54 -7.40
N THR A 40 -14.67 -13.26 -6.99
CA THR A 40 -15.25 -14.26 -7.86
C THR A 40 -15.83 -13.46 -9.01
N PRO A 41 -15.30 -13.58 -10.23
CA PRO A 41 -16.00 -13.09 -11.39
C PRO A 41 -17.13 -14.10 -11.58
N THR A 42 -18.21 -13.95 -10.81
CA THR A 42 -19.47 -14.63 -11.09
C THR A 42 -20.13 -13.86 -12.23
N ASP A 43 -19.47 -13.88 -13.38
CA ASP A 43 -20.13 -13.60 -14.65
C ASP A 43 -20.65 -14.94 -15.16
N PRO A 44 -21.97 -15.21 -15.07
CA PRO A 44 -22.56 -16.44 -15.59
C PRO A 44 -22.31 -16.61 -17.11
N ASP A 45 -21.93 -15.53 -17.82
CA ASP A 45 -21.56 -15.58 -19.24
C ASP A 45 -20.09 -15.98 -19.48
N MET A 46 -19.23 -15.98 -18.45
CA MET A 46 -17.82 -16.38 -18.57
C MET A 46 -17.64 -17.91 -18.65
N ILE A 47 -18.63 -18.68 -18.17
CA ILE A 47 -18.63 -20.15 -18.17
C ILE A 47 -19.33 -20.67 -19.43
N ARG A 48 -18.90 -20.26 -20.61
CA ARG A 48 -19.28 -20.92 -21.88
C ARG A 48 -18.03 -21.29 -22.67
N ALA A 49 -17.48 -22.42 -22.22
CA ALA A 49 -16.66 -23.40 -22.92
C ALA A 49 -16.13 -22.99 -24.31
N PHE A 50 -14.83 -22.70 -24.35
CA PHE A 50 -13.94 -22.83 -25.51
C PHE A 50 -14.15 -21.93 -26.75
N SER A 51 -15.02 -20.90 -26.72
CA SER A 51 -15.04 -19.92 -27.81
C SER A 51 -15.05 -18.46 -27.31
N LEU A 52 -14.21 -17.62 -27.92
CA LEU A 52 -14.21 -16.16 -27.76
C LEU A 52 -15.44 -15.47 -28.38
N SER A 53 -16.48 -16.24 -28.75
CA SER A 53 -17.64 -15.71 -29.43
C SER A 53 -18.53 -14.96 -28.43
N LYS A 54 -18.89 -13.71 -28.78
CA LYS A 54 -19.87 -12.95 -27.99
C LYS A 54 -21.21 -13.67 -28.10
N PRO A 55 -21.97 -13.81 -27.00
CA PRO A 55 -23.33 -14.31 -27.08
C PRO A 55 -24.12 -13.41 -28.04
N ILE A 56 -24.80 -14.04 -28.99
CA ILE A 56 -25.79 -13.36 -29.84
C ILE A 56 -26.84 -12.77 -28.88
N LYS A 57 -27.04 -11.45 -28.93
CA LYS A 57 -28.06 -10.80 -28.11
C LYS A 57 -29.40 -11.41 -28.50
N ARG A 58 -30.19 -11.83 -27.52
CA ARG A 58 -31.57 -12.26 -27.77
C ARG A 58 -32.32 -11.08 -28.36
N GLU A 59 -32.92 -11.29 -29.52
CA GLU A 59 -33.75 -10.29 -30.17
C GLU A 59 -34.94 -9.98 -29.24
N THR A 60 -35.13 -8.71 -28.94
CA THR A 60 -36.29 -8.24 -28.17
C THR A 60 -37.41 -7.89 -29.13
N THR A 61 -38.67 -8.08 -28.73
CA THR A 61 -39.86 -7.86 -29.57
C THR A 61 -39.90 -6.46 -30.22
N ASP A 62 -39.27 -5.48 -29.59
CA ASP A 62 -39.16 -4.10 -30.09
C ASP A 62 -38.21 -3.93 -31.29
N GLN A 63 -37.34 -4.91 -31.56
CA GLN A 63 -36.38 -4.91 -32.65
C GLN A 63 -36.82 -5.92 -33.72
N PHE A 64 -37.83 -5.55 -34.51
CA PHE A 64 -38.30 -6.37 -35.64
C PHE A 64 -37.73 -5.88 -36.99
N LEU A 65 -37.53 -6.82 -37.92
CA LEU A 65 -37.08 -6.53 -39.27
C LEU A 65 -38.17 -5.73 -40.02
N LYS A 66 -37.87 -4.48 -40.39
CA LYS A 66 -38.80 -3.63 -41.15
C LYS A 66 -38.82 -4.02 -42.63
N LYS A 67 -39.96 -3.82 -43.29
CA LYS A 67 -40.13 -4.05 -44.73
C LYS A 67 -39.08 -3.27 -45.53
N GLY A 68 -38.33 -3.96 -46.40
CA GLY A 68 -37.24 -3.37 -47.21
C GLY A 68 -35.87 -3.32 -46.53
N ALA A 69 -35.75 -3.69 -45.25
CA ALA A 69 -34.48 -3.73 -44.51
C ALA A 69 -33.80 -5.12 -44.53
N GLY A 70 -34.40 -6.11 -45.20
CA GLY A 70 -33.83 -7.44 -45.33
C GLY A 70 -32.79 -7.52 -46.45
N TYR A 71 -31.57 -7.93 -46.13
CA TYR A 71 -30.58 -8.32 -47.13
C TYR A 71 -30.89 -9.75 -47.59
N GLY A 72 -31.76 -9.89 -48.57
CA GLY A 72 -32.14 -11.18 -49.13
C GLY A 72 -30.93 -11.92 -49.73
N GLY A 73 -30.47 -12.98 -49.06
CA GLY A 73 -29.80 -14.15 -49.65
C GLY A 73 -28.54 -13.95 -50.50
N HIS A 74 -27.93 -12.77 -50.57
CA HIS A 74 -26.68 -12.58 -51.30
C HIS A 74 -25.49 -13.14 -50.51
N ALA A 75 -24.74 -14.08 -51.09
CA ALA A 75 -23.59 -14.74 -50.46
C ALA A 75 -22.51 -13.76 -49.91
N ASP A 76 -22.50 -12.52 -50.36
CA ASP A 76 -21.59 -11.47 -49.87
C ASP A 76 -22.01 -10.84 -48.53
N THR A 77 -23.20 -11.15 -47.99
CA THR A 77 -23.67 -10.60 -46.71
C THR A 77 -22.89 -11.14 -45.52
N GLU A 78 -22.37 -12.37 -45.58
CA GLU A 78 -21.47 -12.89 -44.54
C GLU A 78 -20.20 -12.04 -44.41
N ARG A 79 -19.72 -11.46 -45.51
CA ARG A 79 -18.54 -10.57 -45.52
C ARG A 79 -18.86 -9.17 -45.02
N LEU A 80 -20.06 -8.65 -45.28
CA LEU A 80 -20.49 -7.33 -44.79
C LEU A 80 -20.84 -7.36 -43.30
N GLN A 81 -21.53 -8.39 -42.80
CA GLN A 81 -21.71 -8.60 -41.35
C GLN A 81 -20.38 -8.88 -40.64
N LYS A 82 -19.43 -9.58 -41.29
CA LYS A 82 -18.06 -9.69 -40.78
C LYS A 82 -17.35 -8.35 -40.72
N ARG A 83 -17.62 -7.38 -41.62
CA ARG A 83 -16.90 -6.08 -41.61
C ARG A 83 -17.37 -5.16 -40.49
N ASP A 84 -18.66 -5.09 -40.21
CA ASP A 84 -19.18 -4.32 -39.07
C ASP A 84 -19.00 -5.05 -37.73
N GLY A 85 -18.82 -6.39 -37.77
CA GLY A 85 -18.53 -7.24 -36.61
C GLY A 85 -17.04 -7.50 -36.34
N ALA A 86 -16.14 -7.22 -37.29
CA ALA A 86 -14.69 -7.38 -37.15
C ALA A 86 -14.04 -6.14 -36.52
N MET A 87 -14.66 -5.62 -35.46
CA MET A 87 -13.83 -5.17 -34.36
C MET A 87 -13.21 -6.46 -33.81
N THR A 88 -11.94 -6.76 -34.13
CA THR A 88 -11.21 -7.80 -33.41
C THR A 88 -11.52 -7.56 -31.94
N PRO A 89 -12.19 -8.51 -31.24
CA PRO A 89 -12.36 -8.34 -29.81
C PRO A 89 -10.94 -8.45 -29.29
N SER A 90 -10.29 -7.30 -29.07
CA SER A 90 -9.15 -7.25 -28.17
C SER A 90 -9.68 -7.93 -26.90
N PRO A 91 -9.12 -9.09 -26.49
CA PRO A 91 -9.70 -9.89 -25.40
C PRO A 91 -9.80 -9.10 -24.10
N ARG A 92 -9.12 -7.96 -24.01
CA ARG A 92 -9.29 -6.94 -23.00
C ARG A 92 -10.32 -5.89 -23.44
N LYS A 93 -11.61 -6.21 -23.30
CA LYS A 93 -12.51 -5.17 -22.76
C LYS A 93 -11.90 -4.73 -21.43
N GLU A 94 -11.90 -3.43 -21.15
CA GLU A 94 -11.43 -2.79 -19.90
C GLU A 94 -11.97 -3.44 -18.59
N ARG A 95 -12.94 -4.36 -18.70
CA ARG A 95 -13.69 -4.98 -17.61
C ARG A 95 -12.99 -6.13 -16.89
N HIS A 96 -11.85 -6.62 -17.39
CA HIS A 96 -11.07 -7.69 -16.73
C HIS A 96 -9.56 -7.39 -16.72
N GLN A 97 -9.18 -6.15 -16.41
CA GLN A 97 -7.78 -5.93 -16.02
C GLN A 97 -7.57 -6.57 -14.65
N PRO A 98 -6.57 -7.47 -14.48
CA PRO A 98 -6.27 -8.03 -13.18
C PRO A 98 -5.98 -6.89 -12.20
N GLY A 99 -6.80 -6.76 -11.15
CA GLY A 99 -6.77 -5.67 -10.16
C GLY A 99 -5.55 -5.70 -9.24
N ALA A 100 -4.41 -6.23 -9.69
CA ALA A 100 -3.20 -6.39 -8.89
C ALA A 100 -2.65 -5.04 -8.39
N PHE A 101 -2.77 -3.98 -9.20
CA PHE A 101 -2.31 -2.63 -8.86
C PHE A 101 -3.41 -1.74 -8.25
N ARG A 102 -4.66 -2.19 -8.26
CA ARG A 102 -5.78 -1.39 -7.77
C ARG A 102 -5.73 -1.30 -6.24
N GLU A 103 -5.91 -0.08 -5.74
CA GLU A 103 -6.04 0.19 -4.30
C GLU A 103 -7.15 -0.67 -3.70
N ARG A 104 -6.88 -1.23 -2.52
CA ARG A 104 -7.84 -2.03 -1.80
C ARG A 104 -8.63 -1.16 -0.81
N PRO A 105 -9.90 -1.52 -0.54
CA PRO A 105 -10.69 -0.79 0.45
C PRO A 105 -10.00 -0.85 1.82
N ASN A 106 -9.80 0.32 2.40
CA ASN A 106 -9.19 0.52 3.69
C ASN A 106 -10.16 1.25 4.62
N PRO A 107 -11.07 0.50 5.29
CA PRO A 107 -11.96 1.09 6.27
C PRO A 107 -11.17 1.50 7.53
N PRO A 108 -11.65 2.50 8.30
CA PRO A 108 -11.02 2.98 9.52
C PRO A 108 -11.30 2.06 10.72
N ASP A 109 -11.21 0.73 10.54
CA ASP A 109 -11.39 -0.26 11.63
C ASP A 109 -10.10 -0.56 12.41
N THR A 110 -9.13 0.36 12.39
CA THR A 110 -7.86 0.13 13.08
C THR A 110 -8.05 0.07 14.59
N SER A 111 -7.26 -0.79 15.24
CA SER A 111 -7.15 -0.82 16.70
C SER A 111 -6.67 0.53 17.22
N PHE A 112 -5.74 1.18 16.52
CA PHE A 112 -5.23 2.51 16.88
C PHE A 112 -6.35 3.54 17.08
N ARG A 113 -7.27 3.66 16.11
CA ARG A 113 -8.38 4.60 16.17
C ARG A 113 -9.28 4.37 17.38
N LYS A 114 -9.63 3.11 17.65
CA LYS A 114 -10.45 2.72 18.81
C LYS A 114 -9.80 3.06 20.14
N PHE A 115 -8.50 2.78 20.28
CA PHE A 115 -7.76 3.07 21.51
C PHE A 115 -7.53 4.58 21.70
N TYR A 116 -7.38 5.33 20.60
CA TYR A 116 -7.30 6.79 20.65
C TYR A 116 -8.63 7.42 21.09
N GLU A 117 -9.75 7.03 20.48
CA GLU A 117 -11.09 7.53 20.80
C GLU A 117 -11.49 7.18 22.25
N ARG A 118 -11.06 6.02 22.76
CA ARG A 118 -11.27 5.63 24.15
C ARG A 118 -10.41 6.44 25.14
N GLY A 119 -9.32 7.06 24.67
CA GLY A 119 -8.40 7.83 25.50
C GLY A 119 -7.33 7.02 26.23
N ASP A 120 -7.12 5.76 25.83
CA ASP A 120 -6.18 4.84 26.50
C ASP A 120 -4.72 5.05 26.08
N LEU A 121 -4.48 5.72 24.94
CA LEU A 121 -3.13 5.94 24.45
C LEU A 121 -2.44 7.08 25.24
N PRO A 122 -1.20 6.88 25.72
CA PRO A 122 -0.46 7.88 26.48
C PRO A 122 0.18 8.96 25.59
N ILE A 123 -0.53 9.44 24.57
CA ILE A 123 -0.06 10.41 23.58
C ILE A 123 -1.03 11.58 23.43
N GLN A 124 -0.49 12.76 23.14
CA GLN A 124 -1.24 13.96 22.80
C GLN A 124 -0.51 14.75 21.71
N ILE A 125 -1.27 15.54 20.95
CA ILE A 125 -0.68 16.48 19.99
C ILE A 125 -0.25 17.71 20.77
N ASP A 126 1.02 18.05 20.66
CA ASP A 126 1.55 19.33 21.11
C ASP A 126 1.61 20.29 19.92
N HIS A 127 0.82 21.36 19.99
CA HIS A 127 0.71 22.36 18.94
C HIS A 127 1.85 23.38 19.07
N GLY A 128 3.05 22.95 18.67
CA GLY A 128 4.21 23.83 18.57
C GLY A 128 4.06 24.88 17.46
N GLY A 129 4.76 26.02 17.60
CA GLY A 129 4.62 27.15 16.68
C GLY A 129 5.11 26.89 15.23
N VAL A 130 6.03 25.94 15.02
CA VAL A 130 6.60 25.62 13.69
C VAL A 130 6.12 24.27 13.16
N LYS A 131 5.98 23.27 14.04
CA LYS A 131 5.50 21.93 13.72
C LYS A 131 4.74 21.37 14.91
N ASN A 132 3.71 20.56 14.61
CA ASN A 132 3.09 19.73 15.62
C ASN A 132 4.09 18.68 16.08
N LEU A 133 4.14 18.44 17.39
CA LEU A 133 4.94 17.40 18.02
C LEU A 133 4.01 16.43 18.75
N VAL A 134 4.54 15.28 19.15
CA VAL A 134 3.82 14.34 20.01
C VAL A 134 4.33 14.52 21.43
N ALA A 135 3.43 14.88 22.33
CA ALA A 135 3.68 14.89 23.76
C ALA A 135 3.28 13.54 24.36
N TRP A 136 4.22 12.89 25.02
CA TRP A 136 3.98 11.63 25.73
C TRP A 136 3.60 11.91 27.17
N LYS A 137 2.49 11.33 27.63
CA LYS A 137 2.05 11.43 29.04
C LYS A 137 2.92 10.59 29.99
N VAL A 138 3.58 9.57 29.46
CA VAL A 138 4.40 8.61 30.19
C VAL A 138 5.72 8.43 29.46
N ASP A 139 6.82 8.29 30.20
CA ASP A 139 8.13 8.04 29.63
C ASP A 139 8.13 6.80 28.73
N ILE A 140 8.63 6.95 27.49
CA ILE A 140 8.65 5.89 26.48
C ILE A 140 9.38 4.64 26.97
N THR A 141 10.45 4.82 27.75
CA THR A 141 11.26 3.72 28.30
C THR A 141 10.51 2.87 29.32
N LYS A 142 9.42 3.37 29.92
CA LYS A 142 8.59 2.63 30.88
C LYS A 142 7.37 1.98 30.25
N LEU A 143 7.06 2.30 28.98
CA LEU A 143 5.94 1.70 28.26
C LEU A 143 6.18 0.20 27.99
N ASP A 144 5.06 -0.54 27.96
CA ASP A 144 5.04 -1.94 27.50
C ASP A 144 4.89 -2.00 25.98
N PHE A 145 5.97 -2.43 25.33
CA PHE A 145 6.03 -2.51 23.87
C PHE A 145 5.16 -3.63 23.30
N HIS A 146 4.87 -4.70 24.06
CA HIS A 146 4.01 -5.77 23.58
C HIS A 146 2.56 -5.30 23.41
N HIS A 147 2.11 -4.38 24.27
CA HIS A 147 0.77 -3.81 24.17
C HIS A 147 0.70 -2.67 23.16
N TYR A 148 1.55 -1.66 23.31
CA TYR A 148 1.38 -0.41 22.57
C TYR A 148 1.93 -0.47 21.14
N LEU A 149 3.11 -1.07 20.92
CA LEU A 149 3.78 -1.00 19.62
C LEU A 149 2.94 -1.64 18.48
N PRO A 150 2.32 -2.82 18.65
CA PRO A 150 1.44 -3.37 17.62
C PRO A 150 0.24 -2.47 17.31
N ILE A 151 -0.32 -1.78 18.31
CA ILE A 151 -1.45 -0.84 18.12
C ILE A 151 -1.01 0.34 17.24
N PHE A 152 0.14 0.93 17.54
CA PHE A 152 0.71 2.00 16.72
C PHE A 152 0.97 1.54 15.27
N PHE A 153 1.53 0.34 15.08
CA PHE A 153 1.77 -0.23 13.75
C PHE A 153 0.49 -0.51 12.96
N ASP A 154 -0.60 -0.90 13.61
CA ASP A 154 -1.90 -1.05 12.94
C ASP A 154 -2.46 0.32 12.50
N GLY A 155 -2.09 1.39 13.22
CA GLY A 155 -2.35 2.78 12.86
C GLY A 155 -1.63 3.27 11.60
N LEU A 156 -0.63 2.56 11.07
CA LEU A 156 0.01 2.90 9.78
C LEU A 156 -0.98 2.90 8.61
N ARG A 157 -2.11 2.21 8.78
CA ARG A 157 -3.18 2.16 7.79
C ARG A 157 -4.02 3.43 7.78
N GLU A 158 -3.91 4.29 8.80
CA GLU A 158 -4.70 5.51 8.89
C GLU A 158 -4.26 6.55 7.85
N ILE A 159 -5.25 7.25 7.30
CA ILE A 159 -5.06 8.31 6.29
C ILE A 159 -5.53 9.66 6.85
N GLU A 160 -6.47 9.63 7.80
CA GLU A 160 -7.09 10.84 8.34
C GLU A 160 -6.22 11.45 9.44
N GLU A 161 -6.06 12.77 9.36
CA GLU A 161 -5.50 13.55 10.46
C GLU A 161 -6.58 13.75 11.53
N PRO A 162 -6.27 13.58 12.83
CA PRO A 162 -4.92 13.51 13.43
C PRO A 162 -4.32 12.09 13.59
N TYR A 163 -5.07 11.04 13.30
CA TYR A 163 -4.68 9.66 13.60
C TYR A 163 -3.41 9.24 12.86
N ALA A 164 -3.30 9.58 11.57
CA ALA A 164 -2.17 9.22 10.74
C ALA A 164 -0.85 9.82 11.26
N PHE A 165 -0.84 11.09 11.66
CA PHE A 165 0.33 11.76 12.23
C PHE A 165 0.75 11.14 13.57
N LEU A 166 -0.22 10.93 14.47
CA LEU A 166 0.05 10.37 15.80
C LEU A 166 0.59 8.95 15.73
N ALA A 167 0.04 8.11 14.85
CA ALA A 167 0.52 6.75 14.66
C ALA A 167 1.97 6.75 14.13
N GLU A 168 2.23 7.52 13.07
CA GLU A 168 3.55 7.57 12.42
C GLU A 168 4.63 8.11 13.36
N GLN A 169 4.37 9.25 14.01
CA GLN A 169 5.34 9.88 14.90
C GLN A 169 5.52 9.07 16.19
N GLY A 170 4.45 8.47 16.72
CA GLY A 170 4.51 7.60 17.89
C GLY A 170 5.45 6.41 17.67
N ILE A 171 5.40 5.77 16.50
CA ILE A 171 6.33 4.67 16.18
C ILE A 171 7.78 5.18 16.12
N LYS A 172 8.02 6.32 15.47
CA LYS A 172 9.38 6.90 15.36
C LYS A 172 9.98 7.17 16.73
N ASP A 173 9.21 7.82 17.62
CA ASP A 173 9.65 8.15 18.97
C ASP A 173 9.92 6.88 19.80
N MET A 174 9.06 5.86 19.68
CA MET A 174 9.25 4.58 20.38
C MET A 174 10.52 3.84 19.92
N MET A 175 10.79 3.82 18.61
CA MET A 175 11.96 3.14 18.06
C MET A 175 13.27 3.84 18.38
N VAL A 176 13.31 5.17 18.30
CA VAL A 176 14.53 5.96 18.53
C VAL A 176 14.91 5.94 20.02
N ASN A 177 13.93 6.04 20.92
CA ASN A 177 14.20 6.15 22.35
C ASN A 177 14.32 4.80 23.08
N ALA A 178 13.79 3.71 22.52
CA ALA A 178 13.79 2.39 23.17
C ALA A 178 13.94 1.22 22.17
N SER A 179 14.96 1.28 21.32
CA SER A 179 15.25 0.24 20.31
C SER A 179 15.45 -1.17 20.90
N SER A 180 16.03 -1.28 22.09
CA SER A 180 16.28 -2.56 22.77
C SER A 180 15.01 -3.36 23.10
N LYS A 181 13.85 -2.70 23.20
CA LYS A 181 12.56 -3.36 23.47
C LYS A 181 11.83 -3.81 22.21
N VAL A 182 12.29 -3.43 21.02
CA VAL A 182 11.61 -3.73 19.75
C VAL A 182 11.81 -5.18 19.33
N LEU A 183 13.01 -5.73 19.53
CA LEU A 183 13.41 -7.09 19.13
C LEU A 183 12.40 -8.19 19.56
N PRO A 184 11.96 -8.30 20.83
CA PRO A 184 11.01 -9.34 21.24
C PRO A 184 9.60 -9.18 20.65
N VAL A 185 9.25 -7.98 20.17
CA VAL A 185 7.89 -7.66 19.69
C VAL A 185 7.75 -7.88 18.18
N ILE A 186 8.86 -8.04 17.44
CA ILE A 186 8.88 -8.22 15.97
C ILE A 186 7.79 -9.17 15.45
N PRO A 187 7.59 -10.39 16.01
CA PRO A 187 6.59 -11.33 15.49
C PRO A 187 5.16 -10.75 15.49
N GLN A 188 4.83 -9.87 16.44
CA GLN A 188 3.52 -9.24 16.56
C GLN A 188 3.33 -8.10 15.54
N LEU A 189 4.42 -7.51 15.05
CA LEU A 189 4.38 -6.39 14.10
C LEU A 189 4.15 -6.85 12.65
N ILE A 190 4.45 -8.11 12.33
CA ILE A 190 4.40 -8.64 10.96
C ILE A 190 3.00 -8.53 10.35
N ILE A 191 1.95 -8.83 11.13
CA ILE A 191 0.57 -8.78 10.65
C ILE A 191 0.12 -7.33 10.36
N PRO A 192 0.27 -6.37 11.29
CA PRO A 192 0.04 -4.95 11.00
C PRO A 192 0.79 -4.42 9.78
N ILE A 193 2.11 -4.70 9.66
CA ILE A 193 2.92 -4.28 8.51
C ILE A 193 2.35 -4.85 7.21
N LYS A 194 2.07 -6.16 7.19
CA LYS A 194 1.48 -6.83 6.04
C LYS A 194 0.13 -6.21 5.67
N ASN A 195 -0.72 -5.88 6.66
CA ASN A 195 -2.02 -5.27 6.42
C ASN A 195 -1.89 -3.85 5.84
N ALA A 196 -0.94 -3.05 6.32
CA ALA A 196 -0.66 -1.72 5.81
C ALA A 196 -0.19 -1.76 4.34
N LEU A 197 0.79 -2.62 4.02
CA LEU A 197 1.27 -2.81 2.65
C LEU A 197 0.16 -3.33 1.71
N ASN A 198 -0.70 -4.23 2.21
CA ASN A 198 -1.79 -4.81 1.42
C ASN A 198 -2.88 -3.82 1.01
N THR A 199 -2.92 -2.60 1.57
CA THR A 199 -3.83 -1.54 1.12
C THR A 199 -3.56 -1.12 -0.33
N ARG A 200 -2.33 -1.33 -0.83
CA ARG A 200 -1.87 -0.92 -2.17
C ARG A 200 -1.97 0.59 -2.43
N LYS A 201 -2.16 1.39 -1.38
CA LYS A 201 -2.17 2.85 -1.47
C LYS A 201 -0.74 3.38 -1.34
N ALA A 202 -0.28 4.15 -2.32
CA ALA A 202 1.11 4.60 -2.39
C ALA A 202 1.56 5.35 -1.12
N SER A 203 0.73 6.26 -0.61
CA SER A 203 1.05 7.05 0.59
C SER A 203 1.26 6.17 1.84
N ILE A 204 0.48 5.10 2.00
CA ILE A 204 0.61 4.17 3.14
C ILE A 204 1.87 3.32 2.98
N ILE A 205 2.15 2.85 1.76
CA ILE A 205 3.33 2.03 1.50
C ILE A 205 4.61 2.85 1.77
N VAL A 206 4.69 4.08 1.28
CA VAL A 206 5.84 4.98 1.52
C VAL A 206 6.09 5.17 3.01
N LYS A 207 5.05 5.52 3.79
CA LYS A 207 5.15 5.64 5.25
C LYS A 207 5.64 4.34 5.90
N THR A 208 5.07 3.21 5.49
CA THR A 208 5.44 1.89 6.04
C THR A 208 6.89 1.53 5.73
N LEU A 209 7.38 1.85 4.53
CA LEU A 209 8.77 1.61 4.12
C LEU A 209 9.76 2.45 4.94
N HIS A 210 9.48 3.74 5.16
CA HIS A 210 10.32 4.56 6.04
C HIS A 210 10.37 4.03 7.47
N ILE A 211 9.25 3.57 8.02
CA ILE A 211 9.20 2.96 9.35
C ILE A 211 9.98 1.64 9.39
N LEU A 212 9.92 0.83 8.33
CA LEU A 212 10.71 -0.39 8.22
C LEU A 212 12.21 -0.10 8.16
N GLN A 213 12.64 0.89 7.39
CA GLN A 213 14.03 1.34 7.35
C GLN A 213 14.50 1.79 8.75
N LEU A 214 13.69 2.60 9.44
CA LEU A 214 13.98 3.04 10.81
C LEU A 214 14.09 1.85 11.78
N MET A 215 13.17 0.90 11.70
CA MET A 215 13.17 -0.29 12.57
C MET A 215 14.43 -1.13 12.43
N VAL A 216 14.92 -1.32 11.21
CA VAL A 216 16.11 -2.13 10.96
C VAL A 216 17.39 -1.37 11.34
N THR A 217 17.37 -0.03 11.27
CA THR A 217 18.53 0.80 11.58
C THR A 217 18.67 1.19 13.05
N CYS A 218 17.62 1.06 13.87
CA CYS A 218 17.61 1.53 15.25
C CYS A 218 18.45 0.67 16.24
N ASP A 219 18.80 -0.57 15.87
CA ASP A 219 19.58 -1.50 16.71
C ASP A 219 21.07 -1.55 16.34
N LYS A 220 21.57 -0.59 15.55
CA LYS A 220 23.00 -0.50 15.24
C LYS A 220 23.79 -0.14 16.50
N LYS A 221 24.31 -1.15 17.19
CA LYS A 221 25.36 -0.97 18.20
C LYS A 221 26.70 -0.83 17.48
N PRO A 222 27.55 0.15 17.84
CA PRO A 222 28.93 0.12 17.39
C PRO A 222 29.57 -1.14 17.97
N GLY A 223 30.03 -2.04 17.10
CA GLY A 223 30.77 -3.22 17.53
C GLY A 223 32.05 -2.80 18.26
N GLN A 224 32.51 -3.65 19.19
CA GLN A 224 33.76 -3.45 19.94
C GLN A 224 34.99 -3.31 19.02
N ASP A 225 34.88 -3.80 17.78
CA ASP A 225 35.95 -3.87 16.78
C ASP A 225 35.82 -2.82 15.65
N GLY A 226 34.93 -1.83 15.79
CA GLY A 226 34.73 -0.76 14.78
C GLY A 226 34.06 -1.20 13.47
N PHE A 227 33.89 -2.51 13.24
CA PHE A 227 33.02 -3.04 12.20
C PHE A 227 31.55 -2.95 12.65
N ALA A 228 30.71 -2.35 11.82
CA ALA A 228 29.27 -2.27 12.06
C ALA A 228 28.66 -3.69 11.94
N ALA A 229 28.55 -4.40 13.06
CA ALA A 229 27.78 -5.63 13.11
C ALA A 229 26.32 -5.31 12.75
N GLY A 230 25.71 -6.12 11.87
CA GLY A 230 24.29 -6.00 11.53
C GLY A 230 23.44 -6.07 12.79
N GLY A 231 22.47 -5.16 12.93
CA GLY A 231 21.55 -5.15 14.07
C GLY A 231 20.76 -6.47 14.15
N LEU A 232 20.50 -6.96 15.36
CA LEU A 232 19.79 -8.23 15.59
C LEU A 232 18.35 -8.16 15.04
N ILE A 233 17.77 -6.95 15.00
CA ILE A 233 16.44 -6.71 14.42
C ILE A 233 16.39 -7.10 12.94
N GLY A 234 17.42 -6.77 12.15
CA GLY A 234 17.44 -7.09 10.72
C GLY A 234 17.49 -8.59 10.48
N GLN A 235 18.33 -9.31 11.21
CA GLN A 235 18.42 -10.77 11.16
C GLN A 235 17.10 -11.44 11.59
N ALA A 236 16.45 -10.93 12.63
CA ALA A 236 15.16 -11.44 13.11
C ALA A 236 14.00 -11.25 12.11
N LEU A 237 14.13 -10.32 11.14
CA LEU A 237 13.11 -10.11 10.10
C LEU A 237 13.18 -11.09 8.94
N VAL A 238 14.33 -11.69 8.67
CA VAL A 238 14.57 -12.55 7.49
C VAL A 238 13.52 -13.67 7.35
N PRO A 239 13.11 -14.40 8.41
CA PRO A 239 12.07 -15.43 8.30
C PRO A 239 10.70 -14.90 7.83
N TYR A 240 10.44 -13.60 8.03
CA TYR A 240 9.16 -12.95 7.73
C TYR A 240 9.12 -12.26 6.37
N TYR A 241 10.23 -12.23 5.61
CA TYR A 241 10.27 -11.63 4.26
C TYR A 241 9.19 -12.20 3.33
N ARG A 242 8.87 -13.50 3.45
CA ARG A 242 7.80 -14.14 2.67
C ARG A 242 6.42 -13.50 2.85
N GLN A 243 6.17 -12.85 3.97
CA GLN A 243 4.88 -12.21 4.25
C GLN A 243 4.82 -10.75 3.80
N ILE A 244 5.97 -10.07 3.76
CA ILE A 244 6.09 -8.62 3.58
C ILE A 244 6.46 -8.27 2.13
N LEU A 245 7.48 -8.92 1.58
CA LEU A 245 8.07 -8.58 0.27
C LEU A 245 7.19 -8.83 -0.97
N PRO A 246 6.24 -9.79 -1.00
CA PRO A 246 5.44 -10.02 -2.22
C PRO A 246 4.70 -8.80 -2.74
N ILE A 247 4.32 -7.87 -1.85
CA ILE A 247 3.62 -6.65 -2.23
C ILE A 247 4.58 -5.65 -2.88
N LEU A 248 5.82 -5.58 -2.40
CA LEU A 248 6.85 -4.70 -2.95
C LEU A 248 7.21 -5.09 -4.39
N ASN A 249 7.20 -6.39 -4.70
CA ASN A 249 7.45 -6.89 -6.06
C ASN A 249 6.49 -6.30 -7.11
N ILE A 250 5.24 -6.03 -6.72
CA ILE A 250 4.25 -5.40 -7.63
C ILE A 250 4.70 -3.98 -7.99
N PHE A 251 5.29 -3.25 -7.04
CA PHE A 251 5.58 -1.82 -7.17
C PHE A 251 7.06 -1.50 -7.44
N VAL A 252 7.94 -2.50 -7.52
CA VAL A 252 9.39 -2.30 -7.66
C VAL A 252 9.78 -1.51 -8.92
N ARG A 253 8.98 -1.59 -9.99
CA ARG A 253 9.21 -0.84 -11.24
C ARG A 253 8.36 0.44 -11.36
N LYS A 254 7.66 0.84 -10.30
CA LYS A 254 6.84 2.05 -10.29
C LYS A 254 7.74 3.26 -10.02
N ASN A 255 8.43 3.71 -11.06
CA ASN A 255 9.31 4.86 -11.02
C ASN A 255 8.81 5.95 -11.99
N ASP A 256 8.92 7.21 -11.61
CA ASP A 256 8.53 8.34 -12.44
C ASP A 256 9.68 8.70 -13.41
N ASN A 257 9.46 8.50 -14.71
CA ASN A 257 10.45 8.86 -15.73
C ASN A 257 10.20 10.29 -16.22
N LEU A 258 11.00 11.24 -15.75
CA LEU A 258 10.89 12.66 -16.11
C LEU A 258 11.73 13.07 -17.33
N GLY A 259 12.43 12.13 -17.97
CA GLY A 259 13.32 12.42 -19.11
C GLY A 259 14.43 13.39 -18.72
N ASP A 260 14.51 14.54 -19.39
CA ASP A 260 15.45 15.63 -19.11
C ASP A 260 14.94 16.60 -18.00
N GLY A 261 13.77 16.31 -17.43
CA GLY A 261 13.19 17.08 -16.33
C GLY A 261 13.83 16.75 -14.98
N ILE A 262 13.98 17.76 -14.11
CA ILE A 262 14.49 17.59 -12.75
C ILE A 262 13.35 17.24 -11.80
N ASP A 263 13.52 16.18 -10.99
CA ASP A 263 12.61 15.89 -9.87
C ASP A 263 12.85 16.85 -8.69
N TYR A 264 11.85 17.66 -8.36
CA TYR A 264 11.88 18.57 -7.21
C TYR A 264 11.33 17.95 -5.92
N SER A 265 10.72 16.76 -5.99
CA SER A 265 10.10 16.08 -4.85
C SER A 265 11.06 15.13 -4.12
N GLN A 266 12.33 15.07 -4.52
CA GLN A 266 13.38 14.22 -3.94
C GLN A 266 13.48 14.34 -2.41
N ARG A 267 13.35 15.55 -1.86
CA ARG A 267 13.38 15.77 -0.41
C ARG A 267 12.29 15.01 0.34
N LYS A 268 11.13 14.78 -0.30
CA LYS A 268 10.00 14.08 0.30
C LYS A 268 10.06 12.56 0.13
N GLN A 269 10.94 12.05 -0.73
CA GLN A 269 11.13 10.61 -0.99
C GLN A 269 9.81 9.87 -1.29
N GLU A 270 8.93 10.48 -2.08
CA GLU A 270 7.62 9.90 -2.41
C GLU A 270 7.67 8.88 -3.56
N ASN A 271 8.80 8.79 -4.26
CA ASN A 271 9.00 7.84 -5.36
C ASN A 271 9.06 6.41 -4.82
N LEU A 272 8.06 5.61 -5.20
CA LEU A 272 7.88 4.29 -4.63
C LEU A 272 8.94 3.27 -5.08
N GLY A 273 9.35 3.32 -6.35
CA GLY A 273 10.36 2.40 -6.90
C GLY A 273 11.70 2.59 -6.21
N ASP A 274 12.16 3.84 -6.11
CA ASP A 274 13.44 4.18 -5.48
C ASP A 274 13.43 3.84 -3.99
N LEU A 275 12.33 4.15 -3.30
CA LEU A 275 12.21 3.85 -1.86
C LEU A 275 12.17 2.34 -1.57
N ILE A 276 11.53 1.55 -2.44
CA ILE A 276 11.55 0.08 -2.34
C ILE A 276 12.99 -0.41 -2.50
N GLN A 277 13.70 0.05 -3.51
CA GLN A 277 15.09 -0.34 -3.76
C GLN A 277 15.97 -0.02 -2.54
N GLN A 278 15.92 1.21 -2.04
CA GLN A 278 16.63 1.62 -0.81
C GLN A 278 16.27 0.75 0.40
N THR A 279 14.99 0.38 0.54
CA THR A 279 14.57 -0.47 1.67
C THR A 279 15.13 -1.88 1.57
N LEU A 280 15.17 -2.47 0.37
CA LEU A 280 15.75 -3.79 0.14
C LEU A 280 17.25 -3.81 0.41
N GLU A 281 17.96 -2.74 0.05
CA GLU A 281 19.38 -2.57 0.37
C GLU A 281 19.62 -2.51 1.87
N VAL A 282 18.81 -1.73 2.61
CA VAL A 282 18.87 -1.68 4.07
C VAL A 282 18.55 -3.04 4.71
N PHE A 283 17.68 -3.84 4.10
CA PHE A 283 17.35 -5.20 4.55
C PHE A 283 18.49 -6.20 4.28
N GLU A 284 19.18 -6.08 3.16
CA GLU A 284 20.35 -6.89 2.85
C GLU A 284 21.52 -6.56 3.79
N LEU A 285 21.83 -5.27 3.95
CA LEU A 285 22.95 -4.80 4.76
C LEU A 285 22.84 -5.18 6.24
N ASN A 286 21.62 -5.22 6.80
CA ASN A 286 21.40 -5.49 8.21
C ASN A 286 20.84 -6.90 8.49
N GLY A 287 20.48 -7.66 7.45
CA GLY A 287 19.82 -8.97 7.58
C GLY A 287 20.77 -10.16 7.72
N GLY A 288 22.08 -9.96 7.56
CA GLY A 288 23.09 -11.02 7.60
C GLY A 288 23.16 -11.84 6.32
N ASP A 289 23.95 -12.91 6.36
CA ASP A 289 24.39 -13.67 5.17
C ASP A 289 23.23 -14.27 4.35
N ASP A 290 22.16 -14.70 5.02
CA ASP A 290 21.00 -15.32 4.36
C ASP A 290 19.98 -14.30 3.80
N ALA A 291 20.15 -13.01 4.06
CA ALA A 291 19.17 -12.00 3.68
C ALA A 291 19.00 -11.92 2.16
N PHE A 292 20.11 -11.88 1.42
CA PHE A 292 20.09 -11.75 -0.04
C PHE A 292 19.34 -12.90 -0.72
N ILE A 293 19.60 -14.16 -0.32
CA ILE A 293 18.96 -15.34 -0.90
C ILE A 293 17.44 -15.28 -0.71
N ASN A 294 16.99 -14.90 0.49
CA ASN A 294 15.57 -14.77 0.79
C ASN A 294 14.90 -13.62 0.03
N ILE A 295 15.58 -12.48 -0.11
CA ILE A 295 15.09 -11.34 -0.91
C ILE A 295 14.99 -11.73 -2.39
N LYS A 296 16.05 -12.33 -2.95
CA LYS A 296 16.13 -12.74 -4.36
C LYS A 296 15.07 -13.77 -4.74
N TYR A 297 14.76 -14.69 -3.83
CA TYR A 297 13.69 -15.67 -4.01
C TYR A 297 12.31 -15.01 -4.17
N LEU A 298 12.06 -13.91 -3.48
CA LEU A 298 10.77 -13.22 -3.47
C LEU A 298 10.68 -12.09 -4.51
N ILE A 299 11.79 -11.43 -4.80
CA ILE A 299 11.93 -10.35 -5.76
C ILE A 299 13.06 -10.72 -6.73
N PRO A 300 12.76 -11.47 -7.81
CA PRO A 300 13.78 -11.95 -8.74
C PRO A 300 14.56 -10.84 -9.44
N THR A 301 14.01 -9.63 -9.53
CA THR A 301 14.63 -8.47 -10.17
C THR A 301 15.67 -7.77 -9.31
N TYR A 302 15.72 -8.03 -8.00
CA TYR A 302 16.67 -7.40 -7.10
C TYR A 302 18.11 -7.84 -7.40
N GLN A 303 19.07 -6.92 -7.27
CA GLN A 303 20.51 -7.17 -7.42
C GLN A 303 21.21 -6.78 -6.12
N SER A 304 22.19 -7.60 -5.71
CA SER A 304 22.94 -7.37 -4.47
C SER A 304 23.80 -6.12 -4.59
N VAL A 305 23.85 -5.33 -3.51
CA VAL A 305 24.75 -4.18 -3.39
C VAL A 305 26.09 -4.55 -2.73
N CYS A 306 26.14 -5.66 -1.99
CA CYS A 306 27.32 -6.07 -1.23
C CYS A 306 28.32 -6.94 -2.01
N ILE A 307 27.89 -7.54 -3.13
CA ILE A 307 28.72 -8.46 -3.95
C ILE A 307 29.31 -7.73 -5.17
N GLY A 308 29.84 -6.53 -4.95
CA GLY A 308 30.48 -5.67 -5.97
C GLY A 308 31.96 -5.46 -5.71
#